data_AF-A0A6V7IL24-F1
#
_entry.id   AF-A0A6V7IL24-F1
#
_cell.length_a   1.000
_cell.length_b   1.000
_cell.length_c   1.000
_cell.angle_alpha   90.00
_cell.angle_beta   90.00
_cell.angle_gamma   90.00
#
_symmetry.space_group_name_H-M   'P 1'
#
loop_
_entity.id
_entity.type
_entity.pdbx_description
1 polymer ?
#
loop_
_entity_poly.entity_id
_entity_poly.type
_entity_poly.pdbx_seq_one_letter_code
_entity_poly.pdbx_strand_id
1 'polypeptide(L)'
;IADMIVYKDDIIDEIPRPAQDPSPGTLCVFAGWGLTSTNAERPSDELRFGIARIRSRTTCLKSHPSAAEYEFCAKPRKRDQTAIYD
;
A
#
# COMPACT_ATOMS: atom_id res chain seq x y z
N ILE A 1 -26.57 4.14 -13.32
CA ILE A 1 -25.91 5.13 -14.21
C ILE A 1 -24.54 5.33 -13.60
N ALA A 2 -23.46 4.98 -14.30
CA ALA A 2 -22.12 5.31 -13.83
C ALA A 2 -21.87 6.76 -14.21
N ASP A 3 -21.47 7.60 -13.26
CA ASP A 3 -21.04 8.95 -13.56
C ASP A 3 -19.72 8.88 -14.31
N MET A 4 -19.69 9.49 -15.50
CA MET A 4 -18.49 9.65 -16.30
C MET A 4 -17.52 10.53 -15.51
N ILE A 5 -16.29 10.06 -15.30
CA ILE A 5 -15.24 10.88 -14.69
C ILE A 5 -15.01 12.08 -15.62
N VAL A 6 -15.38 13.28 -15.15
CA VAL A 6 -15.17 14.54 -15.87
C VAL A 6 -13.73 14.98 -15.61
N TYR A 7 -12.85 14.74 -16.58
CA TYR A 7 -11.46 15.20 -16.53
C TYR A 7 -11.43 16.73 -16.57
N LYS A 8 -11.09 17.36 -15.45
CA LYS A 8 -10.87 18.81 -15.39
C LYS A 8 -9.53 19.04 -14.71
N ASP A 9 -8.50 19.30 -15.52
CA ASP A 9 -7.13 19.62 -15.09
C ASP A 9 -6.41 18.57 -14.21
N ASP A 10 -6.91 17.33 -14.16
CA ASP A 10 -6.41 16.28 -13.28
C ASP A 10 -5.38 15.34 -13.98
N ILE A 11 -4.29 14.99 -13.26
CA ILE A 11 -3.38 13.90 -13.63
C ILE A 11 -4.07 12.57 -13.29
N ILE A 12 -4.97 12.14 -14.17
CA ILE A 12 -5.70 10.86 -14.05
C ILE A 12 -5.05 9.88 -15.01
N ASP A 13 -4.47 8.82 -14.45
CA ASP A 13 -3.88 7.72 -15.21
C ASP A 13 -4.39 6.38 -14.67
N GLU A 14 -4.40 5.37 -15.54
CA GLU A 14 -4.85 4.03 -15.20
C GLU A 14 -3.74 3.25 -14.48
N ILE A 15 -4.12 2.46 -13.48
CA ILE A 15 -3.20 1.50 -12.87
C ILE A 15 -3.24 0.21 -13.69
N PRO A 16 -2.10 -0.24 -14.27
CA PRO A 16 -2.09 -1.43 -15.10
C PRO A 16 -2.41 -2.68 -14.26
N ARG A 17 -3.16 -3.60 -14.87
CA ARG A 17 -3.47 -4.89 -14.24
C ARG A 17 -2.19 -5.73 -14.09
N PRO A 18 -1.93 -6.31 -12.91
CA PRO A 18 -0.80 -7.23 -12.75
C PRO A 18 -1.06 -8.53 -13.53
N ALA A 19 -0.04 -9.02 -14.23
CA ALA A 19 -0.09 -10.30 -14.93
C ALA A 19 0.22 -11.50 -14.02
N GLN A 20 0.87 -11.26 -12.89
CA GLN A 20 1.32 -12.27 -11.94
C GLN A 20 1.47 -11.65 -10.54
N ASP A 21 1.51 -12.52 -9.53
CA ASP A 21 1.77 -12.11 -8.16
C ASP A 21 3.18 -11.49 -8.00
N PRO A 22 3.34 -10.51 -7.11
CA PRO A 22 4.63 -9.90 -6.87
C PRO A 22 5.56 -10.90 -6.15
N SER A 23 6.81 -10.98 -6.60
CA SER A 23 7.80 -11.87 -5.98
C SER A 23 8.15 -11.41 -4.55
N PRO A 24 8.47 -12.33 -3.61
CA PRO A 24 8.96 -11.97 -2.29
C PRO A 24 10.16 -11.02 -2.36
N GLY A 25 10.17 -9.98 -1.53
CA GLY A 25 11.21 -8.95 -1.54
C GLY A 25 10.91 -7.74 -2.41
N THR A 26 9.93 -7.82 -3.32
CA THR A 26 9.44 -6.67 -4.11
C THR A 26 9.02 -5.54 -3.19
N LEU A 27 9.43 -4.31 -3.53
CA LEU A 27 8.99 -3.10 -2.85
C LEU A 27 7.70 -2.60 -3.50
N CYS A 28 6.73 -2.25 -2.67
CA CYS A 28 5.45 -1.71 -3.10
C CYS A 28 5.21 -0.39 -2.38
N VAL A 29 4.51 0.52 -3.05
CA VAL A 29 3.99 1.73 -2.44
C VAL A 29 2.53 1.49 -2.11
N PHE A 30 2.12 1.88 -0.90
CA PHE A 30 0.71 2.01 -0.55
C PHE A 30 0.45 3.48 -0.22
N ALA A 31 -0.73 3.98 -0.58
CA ALA A 31 -1.11 5.37 -0.35
C ALA A 31 -2.54 5.45 0.18
N GLY A 32 -2.82 6.51 0.93
CA GLY A 32 -4.15 6.79 1.46
C GLY A 32 -4.17 7.95 2.45
N TRP A 33 -5.39 8.31 2.87
CA TRP A 33 -5.67 9.41 3.81
C TRP A 33 -5.96 8.92 5.23
N GLY A 34 -5.71 7.65 5.54
CA GLY A 34 -6.06 7.04 6.83
C GLY A 34 -5.33 7.63 8.05
N LEU A 35 -5.59 7.05 9.22
CA LEU A 35 -4.91 7.41 10.47
C LEU A 35 -3.39 7.16 10.34
N THR A 36 -2.58 8.15 10.71
CA THR A 36 -1.11 8.09 10.60
C THR A 36 -0.42 7.66 11.90
N SER A 37 -1.19 7.46 12.97
CA SER A 37 -0.70 6.94 14.26
C SER A 37 -1.82 6.18 14.97
N THR A 38 -1.45 5.30 15.91
CA THR A 38 -2.38 4.41 16.63
C THR A 38 -3.49 5.16 17.40
N ASN A 39 -3.22 6.38 17.83
CA ASN A 39 -4.13 7.20 18.65
C ASN A 39 -4.61 8.46 17.93
N ALA A 40 -4.43 8.55 16.60
CA ALA A 40 -4.96 9.68 15.85
C ALA A 40 -6.50 9.64 15.86
N GLU A 41 -7.11 10.77 16.23
CA GLU A 41 -8.57 10.90 16.26
C GLU A 41 -9.17 11.20 14.88
N ARG A 42 -8.35 11.72 13.97
CA ARG A 42 -8.77 12.11 12.62
C ARG A 42 -7.83 11.58 11.54
N PRO A 43 -8.35 11.22 10.35
CA PRO A 43 -7.56 10.90 9.18
C PRO A 43 -6.71 12.10 8.70
N SER A 44 -5.75 11.83 7.81
CA SER A 44 -4.89 12.87 7.21
C SER A 44 -5.65 13.66 6.15
N ASP A 45 -5.54 15.00 6.20
CA ASP A 45 -6.10 15.89 5.15
C ASP A 45 -5.29 15.80 3.85
N GLU A 46 -4.04 15.34 3.93
CA GLU A 46 -3.13 15.14 2.81
C GLU A 46 -2.96 13.65 2.48
N LEU A 47 -2.80 13.32 1.20
CA LEU A 47 -2.46 11.97 0.78
C LEU A 47 -1.10 11.58 1.35
N ARG A 48 -1.04 10.45 2.07
CA ARG A 48 0.20 9.88 2.57
C ARG A 48 0.55 8.63 1.77
N PHE A 49 1.84 8.33 1.72
CA PHE A 49 2.34 7.09 1.13
C PHE A 49 3.38 6.44 2.04
N GLY A 50 3.52 5.13 1.90
CA GLY A 50 4.52 4.34 2.59
C GLY A 50 5.07 3.25 1.68
N ILE A 51 6.28 2.78 2.01
CA ILE A 51 6.93 1.66 1.31
C ILE A 51 6.72 0.40 2.13
N ALA A 52 6.23 -0.65 1.50
CA ALA A 52 6.16 -1.99 2.04
C ALA A 52 7.02 -2.95 1.22
N ARG A 53 7.37 -4.08 1.83
CA ARG A 53 8.07 -5.18 1.16
C ARG A 53 7.22 -6.43 1.19
N ILE A 54 7.01 -7.05 0.03
CA ILE A 54 6.29 -8.33 -0.09
C ILE A 54 7.03 -9.42 0.68
N ARG A 55 6.29 -10.19 1.47
CA ARG A 55 6.79 -11.33 2.24
C ARG A 55 6.47 -12.63 1.51
N SER A 56 7.31 -13.64 1.68
CA SER A 56 6.99 -14.98 1.17
C SER A 56 5.73 -15.53 1.86
N ARG A 57 4.95 -16.34 1.14
CA ARG A 57 3.74 -16.99 1.66
C ARG A 57 4.03 -17.81 2.92
N THR A 58 5.13 -18.57 2.92
CA THR A 58 5.59 -19.31 4.12
C THR A 58 5.83 -18.39 5.32
N THR A 59 6.36 -17.18 5.13
CA THR A 59 6.53 -16.24 6.24
C THR A 59 5.19 -15.65 6.68
N CYS A 60 4.32 -15.33 5.73
CA CYS A 60 2.99 -14.79 5.99
C CYS A 60 2.18 -15.76 6.87
N LEU A 61 2.12 -17.03 6.48
CA LEU A 61 1.36 -18.08 7.17
C LEU A 61 1.88 -18.40 8.58
N LYS A 62 3.17 -18.13 8.88
CA LYS A 62 3.68 -18.25 10.25
C LYS A 62 3.03 -17.26 11.22
N SER A 63 2.70 -16.06 10.75
CA SER A 63 2.06 -15.01 11.55
C SER A 63 0.54 -14.96 11.38
N HIS A 64 0.05 -15.39 10.22
CA HIS A 64 -1.36 -15.38 9.84
C HIS A 64 -1.75 -16.73 9.22
N PRO A 65 -1.93 -17.79 10.03
CA PRO A 65 -2.16 -19.15 9.53
C PRO A 65 -3.42 -19.32 8.68
N SER A 66 -4.39 -18.43 8.85
CA SER A 66 -5.67 -18.43 8.12
C SER A 66 -5.66 -17.57 6.85
N ALA A 67 -4.52 -17.00 6.44
CA ALA A 67 -4.45 -16.15 5.25
C ALA A 67 -4.84 -16.95 3.99
N ALA A 68 -5.80 -16.42 3.24
CA ALA A 68 -6.35 -17.09 2.06
C ALA A 68 -5.31 -17.20 0.94
N GLU A 69 -5.58 -18.06 -0.05
CA GLU A 69 -4.67 -18.24 -1.19
C GLU A 69 -4.50 -16.97 -2.03
N TYR A 70 -5.58 -16.19 -2.17
CA TYR A 70 -5.62 -14.92 -2.90
C TYR A 70 -5.17 -13.71 -2.07
N GLU A 71 -4.57 -13.95 -0.89
CA GLU A 71 -3.99 -12.92 -0.04
C GLU A 71 -2.46 -13.03 -0.01
N PHE A 72 -1.79 -11.88 0.05
CA PHE A 72 -0.35 -11.80 0.26
C PHE A 72 -0.03 -10.82 1.40
N CYS A 73 1.08 -11.09 2.09
CA CYS A 73 1.57 -10.19 3.13
C CYS A 73 2.55 -9.16 2.56
N ALA A 74 2.32 -7.89 2.90
CA ALA A 74 3.28 -6.81 2.72
C ALA A 74 3.67 -6.25 4.10
N LYS A 75 4.97 -6.13 4.38
CA LYS A 75 5.46 -5.55 5.63
C LYS A 75 5.88 -4.10 5.40
N PRO A 76 5.26 -3.11 6.05
CA PRO A 76 5.73 -1.73 5.98
C PRO A 76 7.19 -1.62 6.42
N ARG A 77 7.99 -0.86 5.67
CA ARG A 77 9.30 -0.43 6.16
C ARG A 77 9.04 0.55 7.30
N LYS A 78 9.62 0.28 8.48
CA LYS A 78 9.74 1.35 9.49
C LYS A 78 10.48 2.50 8.82
N ARG A 79 9.98 3.74 8.97
CA ARG A 79 10.79 4.93 8.64
C ARG A 79 12.11 4.75 9.36
N ASP A 80 13.18 4.63 8.60
CA ASP A 80 14.49 4.97 9.14
C ASP A 80 14.40 6.48 9.40
N GLN A 81 14.61 6.91 10.65
CA GLN A 81 14.57 8.33 11.02
C GLN A 81 15.66 9.15 10.31
N THR A 82 16.49 8.54 9.45
CA THR A 82 17.62 9.17 8.76
C THR A 82 17.39 9.51 7.29
N ALA A 83 16.28 9.11 6.66
CA ALA A 83 15.98 9.50 5.27
C ALA A 83 14.91 10.60 5.24
N ILE A 84 15.30 11.78 5.71
CA ILE A 84 14.66 13.04 5.31
C ILE A 84 14.98 13.25 3.82
N TYR A 85 13.97 13.69 3.08
CA TYR A 85 14.03 14.18 1.70
C TYR A 85 15.40 14.77 1.30
N ASP A 86 15.99 14.25 0.23
CA ASP A 86 16.83 15.04 -0.67
C ASP A 86 15.91 15.70 -1.72
#